data_AF-A0A550GJ34-F1
#
_entry.id   AF-A0A550GJ34-F1
#
_cell.length_a   1.000
_cell.length_b   1.000
_cell.length_c   1.000
_cell.angle_alpha   90.00
_cell.angle_beta   90.00
_cell.angle_gamma   90.00
#
_symmetry.space_group_name_H-M   'P 1'
#
loop_
_entity.id
_entity.type
_entity.pdbx_description
1 polymer ?
#
loop_
_entity_poly.entity_id
_entity_poly.type
_entity_poly.pdbx_seq_one_letter_code
_entity_poly.pdbx_strand_id
1 'polypeptide(L)' 'MSLQEYLREKLWPILVKTVHASVMYPNHKAYTRETILQEKPDITASELANRLNMSLGEALVILHELEEERKSPA' A
#
# COMPACT_ATOMS: atom_id res chain seq x y z
N MET A 1 -12.16 4.81 8.16
CA MET A 1 -10.93 5.19 8.89
C MET A 1 -9.95 5.80 7.91
N SER A 2 -9.23 6.84 8.33
CA SER A 2 -8.12 7.42 7.56
C SER A 2 -6.85 6.56 7.71
N LEU A 3 -5.91 6.65 6.77
CA LEU A 3 -4.62 5.96 6.87
C LEU A 3 -3.90 6.28 8.19
N GLN A 4 -3.98 7.53 8.64
CA GLN A 4 -3.36 8.01 9.88
C GLN A 4 -3.92 7.34 11.14
N GLU A 5 -5.18 6.91 11.13
CA GLU A 5 -5.76 6.15 12.23
C GLU A 5 -5.15 4.75 12.28
N TYR A 6 -4.99 4.08 11.13
CA TYR A 6 -4.39 2.75 11.07
C TYR A 6 -2.93 2.73 11.55
N LEU A 7 -2.13 3.75 11.21
CA LEU A 7 -0.72 3.82 11.64
C LEU A 7 -0.55 3.88 13.16
N ARG A 8 -1.56 4.36 13.89
CA ARG A 8 -1.55 4.46 15.36
C ARG A 8 -1.99 3.18 16.05
N GLU A 9 -2.55 2.24 15.30
CA GLU A 9 -3.03 0.97 15.84
C GLU A 9 -1.87 0.00 16.10
N LYS A 10 -1.94 -0.71 17.23
CA LYS A 10 -0.94 -1.73 17.61
C LYS A 10 -0.82 -2.87 16.60
N LEU A 11 -1.85 -3.07 15.78
CA LEU A 11 -1.90 -4.11 14.75
C LEU A 11 -1.18 -3.71 13.47
N TRP A 12 -0.84 -2.43 13.27
CA TRP A 12 -0.17 -1.97 12.05
C TRP A 12 1.13 -2.73 11.73
N PRO A 13 2.08 -2.91 12.67
CA PRO A 13 3.29 -3.67 12.39
C PRO A 13 3.02 -5.13 12.03
N ILE A 14 1.97 -5.73 12.59
CA ILE A 14 1.56 -7.10 12.28
C ILE A 14 0.98 -7.16 10.86
N LEU A 15 0.19 -6.16 10.46
CA LEU A 15 -0.33 -6.04 9.11
C LEU A 15 0.81 -5.92 8.09
N VAL A 16 1.78 -5.02 8.31
CA VAL A 16 2.95 -4.85 7.44
C VAL A 16 3.69 -6.16 7.28
N LYS A 17 4.02 -6.83 8.39
CA LYS A 17 4.68 -8.14 8.37
C LYS A 17 3.88 -9.19 7.61
N THR A 18 2.57 -9.20 7.77
CA THR A 18 1.67 -10.14 7.07
C THR A 18 1.65 -9.87 5.57
N VAL A 19 1.60 -8.59 5.16
CA VAL A 19 1.62 -8.19 3.75
C VAL A 19 2.96 -8.52 3.09
N HIS A 20 4.09 -8.26 3.76
CA HIS A 20 5.42 -8.61 3.25
C HIS A 20 5.63 -10.12 3.07
N ALA A 21 4.88 -10.95 3.80
CA ALA A 21 4.91 -12.40 3.63
C ALA A 21 4.09 -12.88 2.41
N SER A 22 3.28 -12.01 1.78
CA SER A 22 2.55 -12.32 0.56
C SER A 22 3.49 -12.45 -0.63
N VAL A 23 3.38 -13.56 -1.38
CA VAL A 23 4.18 -13.82 -2.58
C VAL A 23 3.99 -12.72 -3.64
N MET A 24 2.79 -12.15 -3.74
CA MET A 24 2.46 -11.16 -4.76
C MET A 24 2.83 -9.73 -4.36
N TYR A 25 3.14 -9.47 -3.09
CA TYR A 25 3.39 -8.11 -2.59
C TYR A 25 4.47 -7.34 -3.39
N PRO A 26 5.64 -7.91 -3.72
CA PRO A 26 6.66 -7.18 -4.50
C PRO A 26 6.15 -6.75 -5.88
N ASN A 27 5.41 -7.64 -6.56
CA ASN A 27 4.85 -7.39 -7.89
C ASN A 27 3.73 -6.34 -7.82
N HIS A 28 2.84 -6.45 -6.85
CA HIS A 28 1.77 -5.48 -6.64
C HIS A 28 2.33 -4.09 -6.31
N LYS A 29 3.37 -4.01 -5.46
CA LYS A 29 4.01 -2.73 -5.11
C LYS A 29 4.71 -2.10 -6.31
N ALA A 30 5.47 -2.88 -7.09
CA ALA A 30 6.13 -2.40 -8.30
C ALA A 30 5.12 -1.88 -9.33
N TYR A 31 4.09 -2.68 -9.65
CA TYR A 31 3.06 -2.28 -10.60
C TYR A 31 2.26 -1.05 -10.13
N THR A 32 2.00 -0.94 -8.82
CA THR A 32 1.36 0.25 -8.26
C THR A 32 2.22 1.50 -8.47
N ARG A 33 3.52 1.42 -8.21
CA ARG A 33 4.47 2.54 -8.39
C ARG A 33 4.61 2.95 -9.85
N GLU A 34 4.81 1.98 -10.73
CA GLU A 34 5.25 2.20 -12.11
C GLU A 34 4.10 2.46 -13.07
N THR A 35 2.89 1.98 -12.75
CA THR A 35 1.72 2.09 -13.63
C THR A 35 0.58 2.83 -12.95
N ILE A 36 0.08 2.30 -11.83
CA ILE A 36 -1.18 2.80 -11.25
C ILE A 36 -1.05 4.24 -10.76
N LEU A 37 0.02 4.58 -10.04
CA LEU A 37 0.23 5.95 -9.54
C LEU A 37 0.62 6.94 -10.65
N GLN A 38 1.13 6.46 -11.79
CA GLN A 38 1.36 7.30 -12.97
C GLN A 38 0.03 7.68 -13.63
N GLU A 39 -0.94 6.76 -13.65
CA GLU A 39 -2.27 6.99 -14.22
C GLU A 39 -3.20 7.75 -13.27
N LYS A 40 -3.20 7.39 -11.98
CA LYS A 40 -4.06 7.96 -10.94
C LYS A 40 -3.26 8.18 -9.65
N PRO A 41 -2.58 9.34 -9.50
CA PRO A 41 -1.75 9.63 -8.33
C PRO A 41 -2.49 9.71 -6.99
N ASP A 42 -3.81 9.95 -7.03
CA ASP A 42 -4.71 10.14 -5.89
C ASP A 42 -5.56 8.89 -5.58
N ILE A 43 -5.19 7.73 -6.13
CA ILE A 43 -5.92 6.48 -5.91
C ILE A 43 -6.02 6.14 -4.41
N THR A 44 -7.22 5.76 -3.98
CA THR A 44 -7.45 5.32 -2.60
C THR A 44 -7.09 3.85 -2.41
N ALA A 45 -6.79 3.43 -1.18
CA ALA A 45 -6.49 2.03 -0.88
C ALA A 45 -7.64 1.08 -1.28
N SER A 46 -8.90 1.49 -1.10
CA SER A 46 -10.06 0.70 -1.49
C SER A 46 -10.18 0.54 -3.01
N GLU A 47 -9.90 1.60 -3.78
CA GLU A 47 -9.87 1.52 -5.24
C GLU A 47 -8.74 0.62 -5.74
N LEU A 48 -7.55 0.75 -5.16
CA LEU A 48 -6.40 -0.10 -5.49
C LEU A 48 -6.69 -1.57 -5.19
N ALA A 49 -7.27 -1.85 -4.02
CA ALA A 49 -7.64 -3.19 -3.60
C ALA A 49 -8.60 -3.85 -4.60
N ASN A 50 -9.64 -3.12 -5.01
CA ASN A 50 -10.60 -3.60 -6.01
C ASN A 50 -9.96 -3.76 -7.40
N ARG A 51 -9.10 -2.82 -7.81
CA ARG A 51 -8.48 -2.81 -9.14
C ARG A 51 -7.51 -3.98 -9.34
N LEU A 52 -6.76 -4.34 -8.31
CA LEU A 52 -5.76 -5.42 -8.37
C LEU A 52 -6.24 -6.73 -7.73
N ASN A 53 -7.50 -6.80 -7.31
CA ASN A 53 -8.08 -7.94 -6.61
C ASN A 53 -7.22 -8.41 -5.42
N MET A 54 -6.78 -7.45 -4.61
CA MET A 54 -5.96 -7.68 -3.41
C MET A 54 -6.71 -7.30 -2.14
N SER A 55 -6.16 -7.66 -0.98
CA SER A 55 -6.76 -7.25 0.29
C SER A 55 -6.61 -5.74 0.53
N LEU A 56 -7.58 -5.14 1.24
CA LEU A 56 -7.48 -3.73 1.65
C LEU A 56 -6.20 -3.47 2.48
N GLY A 57 -5.82 -4.43 3.33
CA GLY A 57 -4.61 -4.35 4.13
C GLY A 57 -3.33 -4.27 3.28
N GLU A 58 -3.26 -5.05 2.21
CA GLU A 58 -2.15 -5.01 1.26
C GLU A 58 -2.07 -3.65 0.55
N ALA A 59 -3.20 -3.14 0.07
CA ALA A 59 -3.27 -1.83 -0.57
C ALA A 59 -2.85 -0.69 0.38
N LEU A 60 -3.26 -0.74 1.66
CA LEU A 60 -2.86 0.24 2.68
C LEU A 60 -1.34 0.26 2.89
N VAL A 61 -0.72 -0.91 3.03
CA VAL A 61 0.73 -1.04 3.24
C VAL A 61 1.50 -0.56 2.00
N ILE A 62 1.08 -0.96 0.80
CA ILE A 62 1.72 -0.54 -0.46
C ILE A 62 1.70 0.99 -0.59
N LEU A 63 0.53 1.62 -0.46
CA LEU A 63 0.41 3.07 -0.63
C LEU A 63 1.18 3.83 0.45
N HIS A 64 1.15 3.36 1.70
CA HIS A 64 1.92 3.95 2.78
C HIS A 64 3.42 3.94 2.48
N GLU A 65 3.98 2.79 2.12
CA GLU A 65 5.43 2.68 1.88
C GLU A 65 5.88 3.46 0.66
N LEU A 66 5.08 3.48 -0.42
CA LEU A 66 5.38 4.29 -1.61
C LEU A 66 5.35 5.79 -1.28
N GLU A 67 4.45 6.21 -0.38
CA GLU A 67 4.42 7.59 0.11
C GLU A 67 5.67 7.94 0.93
N GLU A 68 6.10 7.04 1.81
CA GLU A 68 7.31 7.22 2.64
C GLU A 68 8.60 7.20 1.80
N GLU A 69 8.69 6.33 0.79
CA GLU A 69 9.78 6.30 -0.21
C GLU A 69 9.90 7.64 -0.96
N ARG A 70 8.77 8.28 -1.28
CA ARG A 70 8.75 9.58 -1.95
C ARG A 70 9.18 10.72 -1.02
N LYS A 71 8.86 10.64 0.28
CA LYS A 71 9.25 11.66 1.28
C LYS A 71 10.72 11.55 1.67
N SER A 72 11.30 10.36 1.55
CA SER A 72 12.71 10.09 1.86
C SER A 72 13.47 9.71 0.58
N PRO A 73 13.60 10.62 -0.41
CA PRO A 73 14.43 10.33 -1.56
C PRO A 73 15.87 10.15 -1.07
N ALA A 74 16.44 8.98 -1.38
CA ALA A 74 17.86 8.68 -1.13
C ALA A 74 18.77 9.68 -1.84
#